data_AF-A0A3E1P9K9-F1
#
_entry.id   AF-A0A3E1P9K9-F1
#
_cell.length_a   1.000
_cell.length_b   1.000
_cell.length_c   1.000
_cell.angle_alpha   90.00
_cell.angle_beta   90.00
_cell.angle_gamma   90.00
#
_symmetry.space_group_name_H-M   'P 1'
#
loop_
_entity.id
_entity.type
_entity.pdbx_description
1 polymer ?
#
loop_
_entity_poly.entity_id
_entity_poly.type
_entity_poly.pdbx_seq_one_letter_code
_entity_poly.pdbx_strand_id
1 'polypeptide(L)'
;MKRLYLILFLFIAYFHVLAQSKDIFKVQQTVIKENNGGRFKSANPNFYEDEDYVVQKTCMGEFGGIVIFKNKKTGIAYYCGATCPVIVNKMNGKYIVSNTLLHLSGFSEVIQIDNPAALQVLKPGKPTIGKGGNIEAGSTKGRKQVLDTMGVLILVSFPYEGELYHITTDFKNTYISKIEGNKFVNIGLVANESFWSYRAEVIQTKENHYVIFFGNNKGYLDIFGDQIGVVRYQ
;
A
#
# COMPACT_ATOMS: atom_id res chain seq x y z
N MET A 1 18.08 -60.91 35.42
CA MET A 1 19.29 -60.26 34.88
C MET A 1 18.92 -59.69 33.52
N LYS A 2 18.57 -58.40 33.49
CA LYS A 2 19.40 -57.27 33.02
C LYS A 2 19.48 -57.21 31.49
N ARG A 3 18.96 -56.08 30.96
CA ARG A 3 19.10 -55.52 29.60
C ARG A 3 17.96 -55.85 28.62
N LEU A 4 16.80 -55.24 28.86
CA LEU A 4 15.80 -55.01 27.81
C LEU A 4 15.11 -53.65 28.03
N TYR A 5 15.90 -52.59 28.08
CA TYR A 5 15.41 -51.22 27.98
C TYR A 5 16.45 -50.42 27.20
N LEU A 6 15.97 -49.48 26.39
CA LEU A 6 16.75 -48.42 25.73
C LEU A 6 17.19 -48.63 24.27
N ILE A 7 16.29 -49.08 23.37
CA ILE A 7 16.39 -48.73 21.94
C ILE A 7 14.98 -48.43 21.41
N LEU A 8 14.32 -47.39 21.93
CA LEU A 8 13.13 -46.82 21.28
C LEU A 8 12.92 -45.36 21.72
N PHE A 9 14.00 -44.58 21.78
CA PHE A 9 13.93 -43.15 22.11
C PHE A 9 15.14 -42.41 21.49
N LEU A 10 15.36 -42.56 20.18
CA LEU A 10 16.38 -41.79 19.46
C LEU A 10 16.17 -41.80 17.92
N PHE A 11 14.92 -41.66 17.49
CA PHE A 11 14.57 -41.34 16.09
C PHE A 11 13.45 -40.28 16.03
N ILE A 12 13.44 -39.34 16.99
CA ILE A 12 12.62 -38.11 16.95
C ILE A 12 13.51 -36.88 17.22
N ALA A 13 14.71 -36.89 16.65
CA ALA A 13 15.54 -35.70 16.54
C ALA A 13 16.23 -35.82 15.18
N TYR A 14 16.24 -34.75 14.40
CA TYR A 14 16.65 -34.68 12.98
C TYR A 14 15.53 -34.85 11.93
N PHE A 15 14.35 -34.27 12.18
CA PHE A 15 13.89 -33.29 11.18
C PHE A 15 14.37 -31.94 11.68
N HIS A 16 15.61 -31.59 11.30
CA HIS A 16 15.92 -30.17 11.19
C HIS A 16 14.94 -29.62 10.17
N VAL A 17 13.95 -28.91 10.70
CA VAL A 17 13.20 -27.89 9.98
C VAL A 17 14.25 -26.90 9.49
N LEU A 18 14.83 -27.19 8.33
CA LEU A 18 15.30 -26.16 7.44
C LEU A 18 14.03 -25.50 6.89
N ALA A 19 13.37 -24.71 7.75
CA ALA A 19 12.60 -23.59 7.28
C ALA A 19 13.61 -22.60 6.74
N GLN A 20 14.22 -22.91 5.59
CA GLN A 20 14.62 -21.86 4.68
C GLN A 20 13.31 -21.14 4.39
N SER A 21 13.16 -19.93 4.93
CA SER A 21 12.10 -19.03 4.50
C SER A 21 12.26 -18.91 3.00
N LYS A 22 11.42 -19.63 2.25
CA LYS A 22 11.36 -19.46 0.81
C LYS A 22 11.01 -18.00 0.61
N ASP A 23 11.90 -17.26 -0.06
CA ASP A 23 11.63 -15.86 -0.38
C ASP A 23 10.31 -15.82 -1.16
N ILE A 24 9.28 -15.28 -0.52
CA ILE A 24 7.92 -15.20 -1.06
C ILE A 24 7.93 -14.35 -2.32
N PHE A 25 8.81 -13.34 -2.36
CA PHE A 25 8.93 -12.38 -3.44
C PHE A 25 10.29 -12.47 -4.12
N LYS A 26 10.29 -12.38 -5.44
CA LYS A 26 11.49 -12.35 -6.26
C LYS A 26 11.74 -10.91 -6.68
N VAL A 27 12.85 -10.34 -6.21
CA VAL A 27 13.24 -8.97 -6.53
C VAL A 27 14.27 -8.98 -7.65
N GLN A 28 13.98 -8.30 -8.75
CA GLN A 28 14.90 -8.14 -9.88
C GLN A 28 15.28 -6.68 -10.06
N GLN A 29 16.56 -6.42 -10.25
CA GLN A 29 17.11 -5.08 -10.49
C GLN A 29 17.49 -4.94 -11.96
N THR A 30 17.03 -3.88 -12.61
CA THR A 30 17.30 -3.61 -14.03
C THR A 30 17.70 -2.16 -14.21
N VAL A 31 18.64 -1.91 -15.12
CA VAL A 31 19.06 -0.56 -15.53
C VAL A 31 18.80 -0.40 -17.01
N ILE A 32 18.13 0.69 -17.40
CA ILE A 32 17.81 1.01 -18.79
C ILE A 32 18.24 2.45 -19.14
N LYS A 33 18.55 2.69 -20.42
CA LYS A 33 19.08 3.97 -20.91
C LYS A 33 18.04 5.08 -21.07
N GLU A 34 16.73 4.77 -21.04
CA GLU A 34 15.69 5.77 -21.29
C GLU A 34 14.39 5.46 -20.54
N ASN A 35 13.64 6.51 -20.23
CA ASN A 35 12.33 6.44 -19.60
C ASN A 35 11.24 5.97 -20.58
N ASN A 36 10.99 4.66 -20.61
CA ASN A 36 9.85 4.08 -21.34
C ASN A 36 8.50 4.25 -20.59
N GLY A 37 8.37 5.25 -19.71
CA GLY A 37 7.23 5.44 -18.82
C GLY A 37 5.87 5.55 -19.51
N GLY A 38 5.85 5.88 -20.81
CA GLY A 38 4.62 5.89 -21.63
C GLY A 38 3.99 4.51 -21.88
N ARG A 39 4.62 3.41 -21.46
CA ARG A 39 4.08 2.05 -21.67
C ARG A 39 2.97 1.67 -20.70
N PHE A 40 2.95 2.25 -19.50
CA PHE A 40 1.99 1.86 -18.46
C PHE A 40 0.73 2.71 -18.56
N LYS A 41 -0.42 2.05 -18.70
CA LYS A 41 -1.73 2.71 -18.74
C LYS A 41 -2.53 2.27 -17.52
N SER A 42 -3.10 3.24 -16.82
CA SER A 42 -4.00 2.96 -15.71
C SER A 42 -5.21 2.14 -16.19
N ALA A 43 -5.60 1.14 -15.41
CA ALA A 43 -6.84 0.39 -15.60
C ALA A 43 -8.06 1.28 -15.40
N ASN A 44 -7.94 2.30 -14.54
CA ASN A 44 -9.03 3.17 -14.17
C ASN A 44 -8.68 4.67 -14.34
N PRO A 45 -9.56 5.49 -14.92
CA PRO A 45 -9.36 6.95 -14.98
C PRO A 45 -9.56 7.64 -13.62
N ASN A 46 -10.23 6.99 -12.67
CA ASN A 46 -10.41 7.43 -11.29
C ASN A 46 -9.30 6.89 -10.38
N PHE A 47 -9.22 7.42 -9.16
CA PHE A 47 -8.23 6.96 -8.18
C PHE A 47 -8.41 5.49 -7.80
N TYR A 48 -9.66 5.03 -7.70
CA TYR A 48 -10.04 3.63 -7.64
C TYR A 48 -11.51 3.53 -8.06
N GLU A 49 -11.93 2.39 -8.59
CA GLU A 49 -13.36 2.14 -8.83
C GLU A 49 -13.64 0.64 -8.89
N ASP A 50 -14.80 0.26 -8.36
CA ASP A 50 -15.34 -1.09 -8.42
C ASP A 50 -16.81 -1.07 -8.86
N GLU A 51 -17.52 -2.17 -8.68
CA GLU A 51 -18.92 -2.35 -9.05
C GLU A 51 -19.87 -1.31 -8.43
N ASP A 52 -19.59 -0.87 -7.20
CA ASP A 52 -20.52 -0.09 -6.39
C ASP A 52 -20.07 1.37 -6.23
N TYR A 53 -18.77 1.65 -6.30
CA TYR A 53 -18.21 2.97 -5.98
C TYR A 53 -17.21 3.47 -7.01
N VAL A 54 -17.27 4.78 -7.25
CA VAL A 54 -16.17 5.55 -7.83
C VAL A 54 -15.45 6.28 -6.70
N VAL A 55 -14.14 6.14 -6.62
CA VAL A 55 -13.33 6.70 -5.54
C VAL A 55 -12.44 7.81 -6.06
N GLN A 56 -12.43 8.91 -5.32
CA GLN A 56 -11.60 10.09 -5.56
C GLN A 56 -10.78 10.40 -4.31
N LYS A 57 -9.73 11.20 -4.47
CA LYS A 57 -8.89 11.64 -3.35
C LYS A 57 -8.57 13.12 -3.46
N THR A 58 -8.22 13.71 -2.33
CA THR A 58 -7.48 14.96 -2.26
C THR A 58 -6.23 14.78 -1.40
N CYS A 59 -5.22 15.61 -1.66
CA CYS A 59 -4.00 15.70 -0.87
C CYS A 59 -3.61 17.18 -0.82
N MET A 60 -3.49 17.71 0.40
CA MET A 60 -3.05 19.09 0.65
C MET A 60 -1.76 19.10 1.47
N GLY A 61 -0.94 18.05 1.33
CA GLY A 61 0.28 17.87 2.12
C GLY A 61 -0.02 17.81 3.62
N GLU A 62 0.66 18.64 4.39
CA GLU A 62 0.54 18.73 5.84
C GLU A 62 -0.87 19.16 6.31
N PHE A 63 -1.67 19.75 5.42
CA PHE A 63 -3.06 20.14 5.72
C PHE A 63 -4.07 18.99 5.54
N GLY A 64 -3.58 17.77 5.33
CA GLY A 64 -4.39 16.56 5.29
C GLY A 64 -4.90 16.24 3.88
N GLY A 65 -6.02 15.52 3.86
CA GLY A 65 -6.65 15.04 2.63
C GLY A 65 -7.89 14.24 2.97
N ILE A 66 -8.66 13.89 1.95
CA ILE A 66 -9.82 13.00 2.09
C ILE A 66 -9.80 11.96 0.99
N VAL A 67 -10.43 10.83 1.30
CA VAL A 67 -10.88 9.85 0.31
C VAL A 67 -12.39 9.96 0.21
N ILE A 68 -12.92 9.97 -1.02
CA ILE A 68 -14.34 10.15 -1.32
C ILE A 68 -14.83 8.91 -2.07
N PHE A 69 -15.85 8.25 -1.55
CA PHE A 69 -16.54 7.12 -2.14
C PHE A 69 -17.90 7.58 -2.67
N LYS A 70 -18.06 7.69 -3.99
CA LYS A 70 -19.33 8.00 -4.62
C LYS A 70 -20.04 6.71 -5.02
N ASN A 71 -21.19 6.44 -4.38
CA ASN A 71 -22.02 5.29 -4.72
C ASN A 71 -22.59 5.46 -6.13
N LYS A 72 -22.40 4.47 -7.00
CA LYS A 72 -22.82 4.51 -8.41
C LYS A 72 -24.33 4.41 -8.58
N LYS A 73 -25.01 3.67 -7.69
CA LYS A 73 -26.46 3.44 -7.74
C LYS A 73 -27.24 4.66 -7.27
N THR A 74 -26.81 5.28 -6.16
CA THR A 74 -27.55 6.39 -5.53
C THR A 74 -26.98 7.77 -5.87
N GLY A 75 -25.76 7.84 -6.38
CA GLY A 75 -25.04 9.09 -6.63
C GLY A 75 -24.51 9.79 -5.36
N ILE A 76 -24.82 9.26 -4.16
CA ILE A 76 -24.39 9.85 -2.89
C ILE A 76 -22.90 9.65 -2.70
N ALA A 77 -22.19 10.74 -2.36
CA ALA A 77 -20.78 10.71 -2.02
C ALA A 77 -20.59 10.69 -0.49
N TYR A 78 -19.66 9.85 -0.05
CA TYR A 78 -19.27 9.67 1.33
C TYR A 78 -17.76 9.89 1.46
N TYR A 79 -17.29 10.44 2.57
CA TYR A 79 -15.87 10.73 2.74
C TYR A 79 -15.40 10.54 4.17
N CYS A 80 -14.09 10.34 4.32
CA CYS A 80 -13.38 10.46 5.59
C CYS A 80 -12.01 11.08 5.37
N GLY A 81 -11.38 11.50 6.46
CA GLY A 81 -9.99 11.94 6.48
C GLY A 81 -9.05 10.84 6.02
N ALA A 82 -8.12 11.19 5.15
CA ALA A 82 -7.07 10.33 4.64
C ALA A 82 -5.94 11.21 4.08
N THR A 83 -4.83 11.35 4.81
CA THR A 83 -3.76 12.28 4.46
C THR A 83 -2.96 11.77 3.28
N CYS A 84 -3.20 12.34 2.10
CA CYS A 84 -2.52 11.99 0.85
C CYS A 84 -2.61 10.49 0.51
N PRO A 85 -3.81 10.00 0.14
CA PRO A 85 -4.01 8.61 -0.24
C PRO A 85 -3.16 8.25 -1.46
N VAL A 86 -2.44 7.14 -1.40
CA VAL A 86 -1.60 6.65 -2.51
C VAL A 86 -2.25 5.49 -3.26
N ILE A 87 -3.01 4.64 -2.57
CA ILE A 87 -3.76 3.54 -3.18
C ILE A 87 -4.96 3.10 -2.33
N VAL A 88 -5.97 2.54 -2.98
CA VAL A 88 -7.09 1.81 -2.37
C VAL A 88 -7.05 0.37 -2.85
N ASN A 89 -7.09 -0.58 -1.92
CA ASN A 89 -7.28 -2.00 -2.22
C ASN A 89 -8.59 -2.49 -1.62
N LYS A 90 -9.36 -3.31 -2.34
CA LYS A 90 -10.53 -4.00 -1.79
C LYS A 90 -10.19 -5.44 -1.48
N MET A 91 -10.35 -5.85 -0.23
CA MET A 91 -10.04 -7.19 0.24
C MET A 91 -11.13 -7.66 1.20
N ASN A 92 -11.66 -8.87 0.98
CA ASN A 92 -12.69 -9.46 1.85
C ASN A 92 -13.89 -8.50 2.09
N GLY A 93 -14.31 -7.80 1.04
CA GLY A 93 -15.41 -6.83 1.08
C GLY A 93 -15.07 -5.47 1.72
N LYS A 94 -13.84 -5.27 2.21
CA LYS A 94 -13.40 -4.06 2.90
C LYS A 94 -12.46 -3.24 2.03
N TYR A 95 -12.50 -1.92 2.16
CA TYR A 95 -11.57 -1.02 1.50
C TYR A 95 -10.42 -0.69 2.44
N ILE A 96 -9.20 -0.90 1.98
CA ILE A 96 -7.98 -0.55 2.67
C ILE A 96 -7.33 0.61 1.92
N VAL A 97 -7.22 1.76 2.58
CA VAL A 97 -6.63 2.97 2.00
C VAL A 97 -5.26 3.18 2.63
N SER A 98 -4.22 3.21 1.81
CA SER A 98 -2.87 3.54 2.24
C SER A 98 -2.58 5.00 1.96
N ASN A 99 -2.09 5.69 2.97
CA ASN A 99 -1.88 7.13 3.01
C ASN A 99 -0.40 7.40 3.29
N THR A 100 0.18 8.34 2.55
CA THR A 100 1.60 8.67 2.68
C THR A 100 1.82 10.16 2.54
N LEU A 101 2.50 10.75 3.52
CA LEU A 101 2.94 12.14 3.50
C LEU A 101 4.46 12.22 3.57
N LEU A 102 5.08 12.59 2.46
CA LEU A 102 6.51 12.86 2.34
C LEU A 102 6.82 14.31 2.79
N HIS A 103 6.66 14.58 4.08
CA HIS A 103 7.06 15.83 4.74
C HIS A 103 7.72 15.53 6.08
N LEU A 104 8.66 16.38 6.52
CA LEU A 104 9.44 16.22 7.75
C LEU A 104 10.07 14.82 7.84
N SER A 105 9.71 14.03 8.86
CA SER A 105 10.19 12.67 9.08
C SER A 105 9.46 11.61 8.25
N GLY A 106 8.52 11.99 7.39
CA GLY A 106 7.64 11.07 6.69
C GLY A 106 6.57 10.48 7.60
N PHE A 107 5.37 10.33 7.06
CA PHE A 107 4.23 9.76 7.76
C PHE A 107 3.51 8.77 6.84
N SER A 108 3.08 7.65 7.42
CA SER A 108 2.19 6.70 6.76
C SER A 108 1.03 6.32 7.66
N GLU A 109 -0.14 6.16 7.06
CA GLU A 109 -1.34 5.65 7.73
C GLU A 109 -1.99 4.59 6.84
N VAL A 110 -2.52 3.54 7.46
CA VAL A 110 -3.43 2.61 6.77
C VAL A 110 -4.76 2.64 7.49
N ILE A 111 -5.83 2.90 6.73
CA ILE A 111 -7.20 2.88 7.23
C ILE A 111 -8.01 1.81 6.52
N GLN A 112 -8.93 1.21 7.28
CA GLN A 112 -9.91 0.25 6.80
C GLN A 112 -11.30 0.89 6.84
N ILE A 113 -12.07 0.67 5.79
CA ILE A 113 -13.45 1.12 5.64
C ILE A 113 -14.28 -0.11 5.27
N ASP A 114 -15.11 -0.55 6.21
CA ASP A 114 -15.95 -1.76 6.03
C ASP A 114 -17.18 -1.46 5.18
N ASN A 115 -17.76 -0.26 5.34
CA ASN A 115 -18.92 0.19 4.59
C ASN A 115 -18.79 1.69 4.27
N PRO A 116 -18.55 2.08 3.00
CA PRO A 116 -18.45 3.48 2.64
C PRO A 116 -19.70 4.32 2.99
N ALA A 117 -20.89 3.71 3.04
CA ALA A 117 -22.11 4.42 3.43
C ALA A 117 -22.17 4.80 4.92
N ALA A 118 -21.28 4.23 5.76
CA ALA A 118 -21.16 4.60 7.16
C ALA A 118 -20.24 5.83 7.39
N LEU A 119 -19.53 6.29 6.35
CA LEU A 119 -18.68 7.48 6.44
C LEU A 119 -19.51 8.77 6.50
N GLN A 120 -18.84 9.91 6.53
CA GLN A 120 -19.50 11.20 6.51
C GLN A 120 -20.09 11.49 5.11
N VAL A 121 -21.37 11.86 5.04
CA VAL A 121 -21.99 12.25 3.75
C VAL A 121 -21.40 13.57 3.27
N LEU A 122 -20.98 13.60 2.01
CA LEU A 122 -20.55 14.80 1.31
C LEU A 122 -21.79 15.55 0.79
N LYS A 123 -22.10 16.69 1.42
CA LYS A 123 -23.26 17.51 1.02
C LYS A 123 -23.02 18.14 -0.36
N PRO A 124 -24.00 18.12 -1.28
CA PRO A 124 -23.91 18.80 -2.57
C PRO A 124 -23.57 20.30 -2.40
N GLY A 125 -22.76 20.84 -3.30
CA GLY A 125 -22.37 22.26 -3.30
C GLY A 125 -21.30 22.65 -2.28
N LYS A 126 -20.83 21.75 -1.41
CA LYS A 126 -19.63 22.00 -0.60
C LYS A 126 -18.38 21.82 -1.47
N PRO A 127 -17.49 22.82 -1.58
CA PRO A 127 -16.24 22.64 -2.30
C PRO A 127 -15.40 21.56 -1.61
N THR A 128 -14.71 20.73 -2.39
CA THR A 128 -13.68 19.85 -1.87
C THR A 128 -12.51 20.67 -1.31
N ILE A 129 -11.72 20.06 -0.43
CA ILE A 129 -10.54 20.68 0.19
C ILE A 129 -9.68 21.35 -0.90
N GLY A 130 -9.27 22.61 -0.68
CA GLY A 130 -8.37 23.37 -1.56
C GLY A 130 -9.02 24.44 -2.45
N LYS A 131 -10.36 24.45 -2.61
CA LYS A 131 -11.08 25.54 -3.32
C LYS A 131 -12.00 26.35 -2.38
N GLY A 132 -11.47 26.78 -1.23
CA GLY A 132 -12.26 27.48 -0.20
C GLY A 132 -13.31 26.58 0.49
N GLY A 133 -13.12 25.26 0.44
CA GLY A 133 -14.05 24.28 1.00
C GLY A 133 -13.83 23.99 2.49
N ASN A 134 -14.90 24.04 3.27
CA ASN A 134 -14.95 23.65 4.69
C ASN A 134 -15.32 22.15 4.83
N ILE A 135 -14.57 21.26 4.17
CA ILE A 135 -14.68 19.83 4.46
C ILE A 135 -13.73 19.52 5.62
N GLU A 136 -14.25 18.82 6.63
CA GLU A 136 -13.47 18.34 7.75
C GLU A 136 -12.50 17.25 7.28
N ALA A 137 -11.28 17.66 6.92
CA ALA A 137 -10.18 16.76 6.57
C ALA A 137 -9.88 15.73 7.67
N GLY A 138 -10.34 15.99 8.91
CA GLY A 138 -10.17 15.12 10.08
C GLY A 138 -11.33 14.16 10.36
N SER A 139 -12.35 14.04 9.51
CA SER A 139 -13.48 13.15 9.83
C SER A 139 -13.04 11.68 9.94
N THR A 140 -13.15 11.10 11.13
CA THR A 140 -12.81 9.68 11.39
C THR A 140 -14.04 8.77 11.37
N LYS A 141 -15.22 9.30 11.01
CA LYS A 141 -16.47 8.54 11.04
C LYS A 141 -16.42 7.37 10.05
N GLY A 142 -16.73 6.17 10.54
CA GLY A 142 -16.85 4.95 9.74
C GLY A 142 -15.52 4.40 9.20
N ARG A 143 -14.38 5.01 9.52
CA ARG A 143 -13.04 4.45 9.25
C ARG A 143 -12.46 3.82 10.52
N LYS A 144 -11.63 2.79 10.34
CA LYS A 144 -10.80 2.18 11.38
C LYS A 144 -9.33 2.39 11.02
N GLN A 145 -8.56 2.96 11.94
CA GLN A 145 -7.10 3.05 11.78
C GLN A 145 -6.48 1.67 12.03
N VAL A 146 -5.72 1.17 11.05
CA VAL A 146 -4.98 -0.10 11.12
C VAL A 146 -3.54 0.14 11.52
N LEU A 147 -2.95 1.20 10.95
CA LEU A 147 -1.57 1.62 11.21
C LEU A 147 -1.48 3.14 11.16
N ASP A 148 -0.61 3.68 11.99
CA ASP A 148 -0.15 5.07 11.94
C ASP A 148 1.31 5.06 12.40
N THR A 149 2.19 5.60 11.56
CA THR A 149 3.63 5.56 11.79
C THR A 149 4.36 6.76 11.19
N MET A 150 5.48 7.10 11.82
CA MET A 150 6.43 8.12 11.36
C MET A 150 7.77 7.48 11.04
N GLY A 151 8.53 8.08 10.11
CA GLY A 151 9.85 7.56 9.73
C GLY A 151 9.82 6.44 8.68
N VAL A 152 8.62 5.95 8.32
CA VAL A 152 8.42 4.93 7.28
C VAL A 152 7.36 5.42 6.31
N LEU A 153 7.65 5.35 5.00
CA LEU A 153 6.72 5.69 3.93
C LEU A 153 6.21 4.45 3.25
N ILE A 154 4.90 4.38 3.00
CA ILE A 154 4.31 3.43 2.05
C ILE A 154 4.48 4.01 0.66
N LEU A 155 5.15 3.27 -0.22
CA LEU A 155 5.22 3.61 -1.64
C LEU A 155 4.00 3.07 -2.37
N VAL A 156 3.68 1.81 -2.11
CA VAL A 156 2.52 1.13 -2.69
C VAL A 156 2.11 -0.05 -1.81
N SER A 157 0.83 -0.36 -1.80
CA SER A 157 0.27 -1.54 -1.13
C SER A 157 -0.42 -2.40 -2.17
N PHE A 158 -0.23 -3.71 -2.13
CA PHE A 158 -0.74 -4.65 -3.13
C PHE A 158 -1.17 -5.97 -2.48
N PRO A 159 -2.29 -6.55 -2.91
CA PRO A 159 -2.75 -7.85 -2.43
C PRO A 159 -1.98 -8.97 -3.13
N TYR A 160 -1.61 -10.00 -2.37
CA TYR A 160 -1.03 -11.23 -2.91
C TYR A 160 -1.45 -12.41 -2.02
N GLU A 161 -1.93 -13.49 -2.64
CA GLU A 161 -2.38 -14.72 -1.95
C GLU A 161 -3.30 -14.50 -0.74
N GLY A 162 -4.18 -13.49 -0.81
CA GLY A 162 -5.16 -13.17 0.26
C GLY A 162 -4.63 -12.26 1.37
N GLU A 163 -3.35 -11.91 1.35
CA GLU A 163 -2.69 -11.00 2.29
C GLU A 163 -2.39 -9.65 1.64
N LEU A 164 -2.24 -8.60 2.46
CA LEU A 164 -1.86 -7.27 1.99
C LEU A 164 -0.39 -7.01 2.30
N TYR A 165 0.37 -6.71 1.25
CA TYR A 165 1.78 -6.36 1.34
C TYR A 165 1.99 -4.90 0.97
N HIS A 166 3.12 -4.37 1.41
CA HIS A 166 3.51 -2.98 1.24
C HIS A 166 4.95 -2.91 0.76
N ILE A 167 5.23 -2.09 -0.24
CA ILE A 167 6.58 -1.59 -0.44
C ILE A 167 6.74 -0.37 0.45
N THR A 168 7.68 -0.44 1.39
CA THR A 168 7.96 0.63 2.34
C THR A 168 9.41 1.11 2.24
N THR A 169 9.67 2.35 2.63
CA THR A 169 11.03 2.89 2.78
C THR A 169 11.20 3.56 4.13
N ASP A 170 12.35 3.36 4.77
CA ASP A 170 12.75 4.03 6.02
C ASP A 170 13.71 5.21 5.76
N PHE A 171 13.68 5.74 4.53
CA PHE A 171 14.62 6.72 3.99
C PHE A 171 16.06 6.24 3.79
N LYS A 172 16.40 5.03 4.21
CA LYS A 172 17.71 4.41 3.95
C LYS A 172 17.61 3.25 2.97
N ASN A 173 16.67 2.34 3.20
CA ASN A 173 16.43 1.16 2.38
C ASN A 173 14.95 1.05 2.01
N THR A 174 14.67 0.23 1.02
CA THR A 174 13.32 -0.10 0.60
C THR A 174 13.05 -1.58 0.88
N TYR A 175 11.90 -1.89 1.46
CA TYR A 175 11.52 -3.22 1.92
C TYR A 175 10.17 -3.65 1.35
N ILE A 176 9.95 -4.95 1.41
CA ILE A 176 8.63 -5.56 1.37
C ILE A 176 8.22 -5.75 2.83
N SER A 177 7.02 -5.30 3.16
CA SER A 177 6.52 -5.30 4.53
C SER A 177 5.09 -5.79 4.59
N LYS A 178 4.71 -6.35 5.73
CA LYS A 178 3.32 -6.59 6.13
C LYS A 178 3.01 -5.80 7.40
N ILE A 179 1.73 -5.62 7.69
CA ILE A 179 1.30 -5.07 8.97
C ILE A 179 1.00 -6.24 9.91
N GLU A 180 1.69 -6.29 11.05
CA GLU A 180 1.39 -7.22 12.13
C GLU A 180 1.09 -6.42 13.40
N GLY A 181 -0.13 -6.58 13.93
CA GLY A 181 -0.61 -5.71 14.99
C GLY A 181 -0.78 -4.28 14.48
N ASN A 182 0.07 -3.36 14.96
CA ASN A 182 0.05 -1.94 14.63
C ASN A 182 1.41 -1.44 14.12
N LYS A 183 2.23 -2.31 13.52
CA LYS A 183 3.56 -1.96 12.99
C LYS A 183 3.83 -2.65 11.67
N PHE A 184 4.73 -2.05 10.90
CA PHE A 184 5.35 -2.76 9.78
C PHE A 184 6.34 -3.80 10.27
N VAL A 185 6.29 -4.97 9.63
CA VAL A 185 7.27 -6.03 9.75
C VAL A 185 7.86 -6.25 8.37
N ASN A 186 9.16 -5.95 8.23
CA ASN A 186 9.90 -6.17 7.00
C ASN A 186 10.07 -7.67 6.79
N ILE A 187 9.67 -8.17 5.62
CA ILE A 187 9.77 -9.58 5.23
C ILE A 187 10.73 -9.83 4.08
N GLY A 188 11.24 -8.76 3.46
CA GLY A 188 12.20 -8.84 2.38
C GLY A 188 12.82 -7.48 2.08
N LEU A 189 14.03 -7.48 1.54
CA LEU A 189 14.71 -6.27 1.06
C LEU A 189 14.42 -6.08 -0.42
N VAL A 190 13.94 -4.90 -0.80
CA VAL A 190 13.78 -4.51 -2.22
C VAL A 190 15.04 -3.85 -2.72
N ALA A 191 15.64 -2.93 -1.96
CA ALA A 191 16.88 -2.27 -2.33
C ALA A 191 17.61 -1.69 -1.10
N ASN A 192 18.95 -1.66 -1.17
CA ASN A 192 19.82 -0.96 -0.20
C ASN A 192 19.85 0.56 -0.45
N GLU A 193 18.70 1.14 -0.77
CA GLU A 193 18.50 2.57 -1.00
C GLU A 193 17.02 2.90 -0.80
N SER A 194 16.72 4.17 -0.55
CA SER A 194 15.34 4.65 -0.46
C SER A 194 14.81 5.03 -1.83
N PHE A 195 13.55 4.69 -2.09
CA PHE A 195 12.80 5.21 -3.22
C PHE A 195 11.69 6.13 -2.72
N TRP A 196 11.55 7.31 -3.32
CA TRP A 196 10.44 8.22 -3.02
C TRP A 196 10.22 9.27 -4.12
N SER A 197 9.05 9.88 -4.11
CA SER A 197 8.69 11.03 -4.95
C SER A 197 7.62 11.86 -4.27
N TYR A 198 7.75 13.20 -4.32
CA TYR A 198 6.74 14.13 -3.78
C TYR A 198 5.38 14.02 -4.48
N ARG A 199 5.34 13.45 -5.68
CA ARG A 199 4.12 13.24 -6.48
C ARG A 199 4.03 11.79 -6.95
N ALA A 200 4.40 10.85 -6.09
CA ALA A 200 4.25 9.45 -6.41
C ALA A 200 2.77 9.12 -6.65
N GLU A 201 2.46 8.69 -7.87
CA GLU A 201 1.17 8.08 -8.19
C GLU A 201 1.40 6.60 -8.47
N VAL A 202 0.53 5.77 -7.91
CA VAL A 202 0.50 4.35 -8.22
C VAL A 202 -0.38 4.16 -9.45
N ILE A 203 0.18 3.56 -10.49
CA ILE A 203 -0.55 3.13 -11.67
C ILE A 203 -0.87 1.65 -11.49
N GLN A 204 -2.14 1.33 -11.32
CA GLN A 204 -2.61 -0.05 -11.41
C GLN A 204 -2.99 -0.34 -12.87
N THR A 205 -2.33 -1.28 -13.53
CA THR A 205 -2.61 -1.61 -14.94
C THR A 205 -3.74 -2.63 -15.08
N LYS A 206 -4.25 -2.83 -16.31
CA LYS A 206 -5.30 -3.82 -16.58
C LYS A 206 -4.83 -5.26 -16.35
N GLU A 207 -3.53 -5.47 -16.48
CA GLU A 207 -2.82 -6.72 -16.24
C GLU A 207 -2.47 -6.90 -14.74
N ASN A 208 -3.00 -6.04 -13.85
CA ASN A 208 -2.76 -6.06 -12.40
C ASN A 208 -1.30 -5.83 -11.99
N HIS A 209 -0.55 -5.06 -12.79
CA HIS A 209 0.71 -4.51 -12.32
C HIS A 209 0.45 -3.31 -11.42
N TYR A 210 1.25 -3.17 -10.36
CA TYR A 210 1.34 -1.94 -9.57
C TYR A 210 2.66 -1.25 -9.88
N VAL A 211 2.57 -0.08 -10.52
CA VAL A 211 3.74 0.67 -10.97
C VAL A 211 3.84 1.98 -10.22
N ILE A 212 5.01 2.28 -9.67
CA ILE A 212 5.28 3.54 -8.98
C ILE A 212 6.63 4.12 -9.41
N PHE A 213 6.59 5.37 -9.88
CA PHE A 213 7.79 6.11 -10.25
C PHE A 213 8.42 6.78 -9.03
N PHE A 214 9.73 6.67 -8.90
CA PHE A 214 10.52 7.36 -7.89
C PHE A 214 11.45 8.38 -8.53
N GLY A 215 11.54 9.56 -7.91
CA GLY A 215 12.22 10.73 -8.47
C GLY A 215 13.66 10.85 -8.01
N ASN A 216 13.97 10.45 -6.78
CA ASN A 216 15.28 10.65 -6.17
C ASN A 216 16.40 9.88 -6.87
N ASN A 217 16.13 8.64 -7.32
CA ASN A 217 17.08 7.81 -8.06
C ASN A 217 16.62 7.49 -9.49
N LYS A 218 15.63 8.25 -10.00
CA LYS A 218 14.99 8.14 -11.33
C LYS A 218 14.71 6.71 -11.79
N GLY A 219 13.47 6.28 -11.64
CA GLY A 219 13.06 4.95 -12.10
C GLY A 219 11.64 4.61 -11.70
N TYR A 220 11.32 3.32 -11.71
CA TYR A 220 10.06 2.81 -11.21
C TYR A 220 10.19 1.44 -10.57
N LEU A 221 9.26 1.14 -9.67
CA LEU A 221 8.95 -0.21 -9.24
C LEU A 221 7.82 -0.74 -10.11
N ASP A 222 7.88 -2.01 -10.46
CA ASP A 222 6.85 -2.75 -11.20
C ASP A 222 6.56 -4.05 -10.44
N ILE A 223 5.36 -4.17 -9.87
CA ILE A 223 4.99 -5.28 -9.00
C ILE A 223 3.89 -6.09 -9.68
N PHE A 224 4.13 -7.38 -9.86
CA PHE A 224 3.19 -8.31 -10.46
C PHE A 224 3.24 -9.66 -9.74
N GLY A 225 2.21 -9.93 -8.93
CA GLY A 225 2.18 -11.13 -8.08
C GLY A 225 3.35 -11.16 -7.09
N ASP A 226 4.20 -12.17 -7.19
CA ASP A 226 5.42 -12.32 -6.39
C ASP A 226 6.65 -11.65 -7.01
N GLN A 227 6.54 -11.08 -8.22
CA GLN A 227 7.66 -10.44 -8.91
C GLN A 227 7.70 -8.95 -8.59
N ILE A 228 8.88 -8.46 -8.19
CA ILE A 228 9.14 -7.04 -7.95
C ILE A 228 10.32 -6.62 -8.83
N GLY A 229 10.03 -5.88 -9.89
CA GLY A 229 11.01 -5.23 -10.74
C GLY A 229 11.38 -3.87 -10.19
N VAL A 230 12.67 -3.62 -10.01
CA VAL A 230 13.24 -2.30 -9.71
C VAL A 230 13.99 -1.83 -10.94
N VAL A 231 13.44 -0.85 -11.65
CA VAL A 231 14.00 -0.36 -12.90
C VAL A 231 14.56 1.05 -12.70
N ARG A 232 15.84 1.23 -13.00
CA ARG A 232 16.54 2.52 -12.92
C ARG A 232 16.86 3.07 -14.30
N TYR A 233 16.87 4.40 -14.40
CA TYR A 233 17.29 5.12 -15.60
C TYR A 233 18.74 5.55 -15.46
N GLN A 234 19.56 5.24 -16.47
CA GLN A 234 20.94 5.70 -16.61
C GLN A 234 21.02 6.86 -17.59
#